data_AF-A0A919X1V3-F1
#
_entry.id   AF-A0A919X1V3-F1
#
_cell.length_a   1.000
_cell.length_b   1.000
_cell.length_c   1.000
_cell.angle_alpha   90.00
_cell.angle_beta   90.00
_cell.angle_gamma   90.00
#
_symmetry.space_group_name_H-M   'P 1'
#
loop_
_entity.id
_entity.type
_entity.pdbx_description
1 polymer ?
#
loop_
_entity_poly.entity_id
_entity_poly.type
_entity_poly.pdbx_seq_one_letter_code
_entity_poly.pdbx_strand_id
1 'polypeptide(L)'
;MKAGTLKQILLLTDGCSNKGEDPAVVAGLANQQGITVNVIGILDDDQTEEPEGLREVEDIAVSGGGVSQIVYSERLSQTVQMVTRQAMTQTLQGFVNKELRSILGKNQSMEELEPEKRGEIMEVVEDLGETSDLEVVVLVDSSASMRDKLETVKEALVDLSISLNARIGKNRFCIYRFPGRRNDIELVLDWSPKLDAISQVFPKLTSGGITPTGPALRAAMYQFSKKQLRRKWDEEPFDIEETGY
;
A
#
# COMPACT_ATOMS: atom_id res chain seq x y z
N MET A 1 -19.83 -14.27 5.07
CA MET A 1 -19.06 -13.99 3.84
C MET A 1 -17.59 -14.19 4.16
N LYS A 2 -16.78 -14.83 3.29
CA LYS A 2 -15.33 -14.83 3.50
C LYS A 2 -14.83 -13.42 3.19
N ALA A 3 -14.30 -12.73 4.20
CA ALA A 3 -13.73 -11.41 4.01
C ALA A 3 -12.59 -11.51 2.99
N GLY A 4 -12.65 -10.67 1.95
CA GLY A 4 -11.60 -10.61 0.94
C GLY A 4 -10.27 -10.14 1.53
N THR A 5 -9.18 -10.35 0.81
CA THR A 5 -7.88 -9.77 1.18
C THR A 5 -7.71 -8.44 0.45
N LEU A 6 -7.62 -7.35 1.21
CA LEU A 6 -7.28 -6.02 0.69
C LEU A 6 -5.78 -5.98 0.39
N LYS A 7 -5.41 -5.41 -0.77
CA LYS A 7 -4.01 -5.29 -1.20
C LYS A 7 -3.68 -3.83 -1.39
N GLN A 8 -2.62 -3.36 -0.74
CA GLN A 8 -2.22 -1.97 -0.80
C GLN A 8 -0.71 -1.82 -1.01
N ILE A 9 -0.32 -0.88 -1.85
CA ILE A 9 1.03 -0.35 -1.90
C ILE A 9 1.02 0.97 -1.13
N LEU A 10 1.93 1.12 -0.17
CA LEU A 10 2.19 2.36 0.53
C LEU A 10 3.54 2.91 0.07
N LEU A 11 3.52 3.99 -0.71
CA LEU A 11 4.70 4.68 -1.19
C LEU A 11 5.05 5.83 -0.25
N LEU A 12 6.25 5.82 0.30
CA LEU A 12 6.81 6.90 1.12
C LEU A 12 7.96 7.54 0.36
N THR A 13 7.85 8.81 0.01
CA THR A 13 8.87 9.54 -0.77
C THR A 13 8.92 11.01 -0.37
N ASP A 14 10.03 11.67 -0.64
CA ASP A 14 10.20 13.11 -0.44
C ASP A 14 10.52 13.87 -1.74
N GLY A 15 10.41 13.21 -2.89
CA GLY A 15 10.76 13.80 -4.18
C GLY A 15 9.97 13.22 -5.35
N CYS A 16 10.10 13.88 -6.51
CA CYS A 16 9.49 13.44 -7.76
C CYS A 16 10.30 12.30 -8.40
N SER A 17 9.62 11.47 -9.16
CA SER A 17 10.27 10.51 -10.03
C SER A 17 11.08 11.25 -11.10
N ASN A 18 12.35 10.89 -11.21
CA ASN A 18 13.27 11.49 -12.18
C ASN A 18 13.87 10.47 -13.15
N LYS A 19 13.40 9.22 -13.11
CA LYS A 19 13.92 8.13 -13.92
C LYS A 19 12.90 7.01 -14.12
N GLY A 20 12.79 6.55 -15.36
CA GLY A 20 11.98 5.38 -15.72
C GLY A 20 10.64 5.78 -16.32
N GLU A 21 9.67 4.89 -16.16
CA GLU A 21 8.30 5.09 -16.62
C GLU A 21 7.49 6.00 -15.70
N ASP A 22 6.38 6.53 -16.22
CA ASP A 22 5.45 7.35 -15.48
C ASP A 22 4.80 6.55 -14.32
N PRO A 23 5.03 6.95 -13.05
CA PRO A 23 4.51 6.24 -11.90
C PRO A 23 2.97 6.25 -11.81
N ALA A 24 2.29 7.28 -12.32
CA ALA A 24 0.83 7.35 -12.32
C ALA A 24 0.22 6.29 -13.24
N VAL A 25 0.83 6.07 -14.41
CA VAL A 25 0.42 5.00 -15.34
C VAL A 25 0.57 3.62 -14.70
N VAL A 26 1.67 3.38 -13.99
CA VAL A 26 1.90 2.12 -13.29
C VAL A 26 0.91 1.93 -12.14
N ALA A 27 0.61 2.98 -11.38
CA ALA A 27 -0.38 2.93 -10.31
C ALA A 27 -1.79 2.63 -10.85
N GLY A 28 -2.16 3.19 -12.00
CA GLY A 28 -3.40 2.84 -12.70
C GLY A 28 -3.48 1.35 -13.05
N LEU A 29 -2.37 0.75 -13.49
CA LEU A 29 -2.32 -0.69 -13.75
C LEU A 29 -2.44 -1.52 -12.46
N ALA A 30 -1.87 -1.06 -11.35
CA ALA A 30 -2.03 -1.69 -10.04
C ALA A 30 -3.50 -1.71 -9.59
N ASN A 31 -4.19 -0.59 -9.73
CA ASN A 31 -5.60 -0.45 -9.38
C ASN A 31 -6.50 -1.38 -10.22
N GLN A 32 -6.22 -1.51 -11.52
CA GLN A 32 -6.91 -2.48 -12.39
C GLN A 32 -6.76 -3.94 -11.93
N GLN A 33 -5.67 -4.26 -11.20
CA GLN A 33 -5.42 -5.58 -10.61
C GLN A 33 -5.97 -5.71 -9.18
N GLY A 34 -6.72 -4.72 -8.68
CA GLY A 34 -7.27 -4.70 -7.33
C GLY A 34 -6.23 -4.39 -6.25
N ILE A 35 -5.17 -3.65 -6.59
CA ILE A 35 -4.14 -3.19 -5.66
C ILE A 35 -4.25 -1.67 -5.54
N THR A 36 -4.58 -1.18 -4.36
CA THR A 36 -4.69 0.26 -4.09
C THR A 36 -3.30 0.86 -3.88
N VAL A 37 -2.98 2.00 -4.49
CA VAL A 37 -1.69 2.69 -4.28
C VAL A 37 -1.91 3.97 -3.49
N ASN A 38 -1.34 4.02 -2.29
CA ASN A 38 -1.33 5.17 -1.40
C ASN A 38 0.04 5.83 -1.44
N VAL A 39 0.09 7.16 -1.33
CA VAL A 39 1.34 7.91 -1.43
C VAL A 39 1.43 8.91 -0.29
N ILE A 40 2.56 8.93 0.41
CA ILE A 40 2.84 9.93 1.44
C ILE A 40 4.12 10.65 1.06
N GLY A 41 3.98 11.94 0.79
CA GLY A 41 5.07 12.88 0.57
C GLY A 41 5.60 13.40 1.91
N ILE A 42 6.91 13.33 2.14
CA ILE A 42 7.55 13.75 3.40
C ILE A 42 8.35 15.03 3.19
N LEU A 43 7.88 16.13 3.79
CA LEU A 43 8.55 17.43 3.75
C LEU A 43 9.60 17.56 4.86
N ASP A 44 10.63 18.36 4.59
CA ASP A 44 11.53 18.89 5.62
C ASP A 44 10.97 20.22 6.17
N ASP A 45 11.37 20.56 7.39
CA ASP A 45 10.96 21.78 8.12
C ASP A 45 11.34 23.10 7.41
N ASP A 46 12.27 23.07 6.46
CA ASP A 46 12.88 24.21 5.79
C ASP A 46 12.42 24.44 4.34
N GLN A 47 11.52 23.60 3.80
CA GLN A 47 10.97 23.79 2.46
C GLN A 47 9.72 24.69 2.49
N THR A 48 9.86 25.90 1.93
CA THR A 48 8.82 26.96 1.84
C THR A 48 8.24 27.14 0.44
N GLU A 49 8.76 26.45 -0.58
CA GLU A 49 8.28 26.55 -1.96
C GLU A 49 7.33 25.39 -2.27
N GLU A 50 6.19 25.69 -2.94
CA GLU A 50 5.25 24.69 -3.43
C GLU A 50 6.00 23.62 -4.23
N PRO A 51 6.12 22.38 -3.74
CA PRO A 51 6.91 21.40 -4.44
C PRO A 51 6.11 20.91 -5.65
N GLU A 52 6.71 20.97 -6.84
CA GLU A 52 6.21 20.28 -8.04
C GLU A 52 5.90 18.78 -7.76
N GLY A 53 6.46 18.21 -6.68
CA GLY A 53 6.16 16.87 -6.18
C GLY A 53 4.77 16.66 -5.57
N LEU A 54 4.04 17.72 -5.20
CA LEU A 54 2.63 17.64 -4.78
C LEU A 54 1.78 16.95 -5.86
N ARG A 55 1.98 17.37 -7.10
CA ARG A 55 1.17 16.93 -8.22
C ARG A 55 1.45 15.47 -8.57
N GLU A 56 2.71 15.07 -8.59
CA GLU A 56 3.06 13.67 -8.88
C GLU A 56 2.50 12.72 -7.79
N VAL A 57 2.64 13.10 -6.51
CA VAL A 57 2.10 12.33 -5.37
C VAL A 57 0.59 12.14 -5.48
N GLU A 58 -0.13 13.21 -5.84
CA GLU A 58 -1.58 13.16 -6.05
C GLU A 58 -1.96 12.33 -7.28
N ASP A 59 -1.31 12.55 -8.43
CA ASP A 59 -1.59 11.85 -9.69
C ASP A 59 -1.38 10.33 -9.55
N ILE A 60 -0.35 9.89 -8.82
CA ILE A 60 -0.10 8.48 -8.51
C ILE A 60 -1.23 7.91 -7.65
N ALA A 61 -1.61 8.57 -6.56
CA ALA A 61 -2.63 8.07 -5.65
C ALA A 61 -4.01 8.01 -6.32
N VAL A 62 -4.40 9.06 -7.06
CA VAL A 62 -5.66 9.10 -7.81
C VAL A 62 -5.72 7.99 -8.86
N SER A 63 -4.65 7.81 -9.64
CA SER A 63 -4.57 6.72 -10.64
C SER A 63 -4.62 5.35 -9.95
N GLY A 64 -3.94 5.24 -8.81
CA GLY A 64 -3.89 4.06 -7.95
C GLY A 64 -5.15 3.76 -7.16
N GLY A 65 -6.18 4.61 -7.22
CA GLY A 65 -7.41 4.47 -6.45
C GLY A 65 -7.22 4.59 -4.94
N GLY A 66 -6.14 5.20 -4.50
CA GLY A 66 -5.77 5.37 -3.09
C GLY A 66 -5.77 6.83 -2.64
N VAL A 67 -5.08 7.08 -1.53
CA VAL A 67 -5.03 8.38 -0.87
C VAL A 67 -3.60 8.93 -0.91
N SER A 68 -3.47 10.21 -1.23
CA SER A 68 -2.24 10.99 -1.09
C SER A 68 -2.29 11.91 0.12
N GLN A 69 -1.17 12.07 0.83
CA GLN A 69 -1.00 13.09 1.86
C GLN A 69 0.43 13.63 1.85
N ILE A 70 0.59 14.89 2.21
CA ILE A 70 1.90 15.52 2.36
C ILE A 70 2.06 16.02 3.79
N VAL A 71 3.16 15.62 4.41
CA VAL A 71 3.36 15.78 5.85
C VAL A 71 4.79 16.09 6.20
N TYR A 72 4.95 16.83 7.28
CA TYR A 72 6.21 16.93 7.99
C TYR A 72 6.51 15.64 8.75
N SER A 73 7.79 15.37 8.97
CA SER A 73 8.29 14.18 9.66
C SER A 73 7.58 13.93 10.99
N GLU A 74 7.33 14.97 11.80
CA GLU A 74 6.79 14.84 13.16
C GLU A 74 5.36 14.26 13.17
N ARG A 75 4.63 14.36 12.05
CA ARG A 75 3.25 13.86 11.91
C ARG A 75 3.16 12.55 11.10
N LEU A 76 4.29 12.02 10.66
CA LEU A 76 4.33 10.89 9.73
C LEU A 76 3.61 9.64 10.28
N SER A 77 3.85 9.26 11.54
CA SER A 77 3.22 8.06 12.14
C SER A 77 1.69 8.11 12.10
N GLN A 78 1.10 9.24 12.49
CA GLN A 78 -0.35 9.43 12.49
C GLN A 78 -0.91 9.38 11.06
N THR A 79 -0.20 10.01 10.12
CA THR A 79 -0.65 10.07 8.72
C THR A 79 -0.55 8.73 8.02
N VAL A 80 0.52 7.98 8.23
CA VAL A 80 0.68 6.63 7.68
C VAL A 80 -0.49 5.73 8.10
N GLN A 81 -0.89 5.79 9.37
CA GLN A 81 -2.05 5.05 9.88
C GLN A 81 -3.37 5.54 9.27
N MET A 82 -3.57 6.85 9.22
CA MET A 82 -4.79 7.47 8.70
C MET A 82 -4.98 7.16 7.20
N VAL A 83 -3.95 7.37 6.38
CA VAL A 83 -3.95 7.10 4.93
C VAL A 83 -4.26 5.63 4.65
N THR A 84 -3.61 4.72 5.38
CA THR A 84 -3.82 3.27 5.20
C THR A 84 -5.27 2.88 5.50
N ARG A 85 -5.82 3.31 6.65
CA ARG A 85 -7.21 3.03 7.04
C ARG A 85 -8.22 3.69 6.09
N GLN A 86 -8.00 4.94 5.73
CA GLN A 86 -8.88 5.66 4.80
C GLN A 86 -8.93 4.97 3.45
N ALA A 87 -7.78 4.54 2.91
CA ALA A 87 -7.72 3.80 1.66
C ALA A 87 -8.44 2.45 1.74
N MET A 88 -8.38 1.76 2.89
CA MET A 88 -9.14 0.54 3.11
C MET A 88 -10.65 0.81 3.05
N THR A 89 -11.13 1.82 3.79
CA THR A 89 -12.54 2.22 3.78
C THR A 89 -13.00 2.57 2.37
N GLN A 90 -12.24 3.39 1.63
CA GLN A 90 -12.58 3.76 0.25
C GLN A 90 -12.61 2.53 -0.69
N THR A 91 -11.67 1.61 -0.53
CA THR A 91 -11.63 0.36 -1.33
C THR A 91 -12.87 -0.49 -1.07
N LEU A 92 -13.27 -0.63 0.19
CA LEU A 92 -14.45 -1.38 0.60
C LEU A 92 -15.75 -0.69 0.17
N GLN A 93 -15.87 0.62 0.32
CA GLN A 93 -16.99 1.41 -0.20
C GLN A 93 -17.13 1.22 -1.71
N GLY A 94 -16.01 1.29 -2.45
CA GLY A 94 -15.99 1.05 -3.89
C GLY A 94 -16.45 -0.35 -4.27
N PHE A 95 -16.07 -1.37 -3.48
CA PHE A 95 -16.54 -2.74 -3.67
C PHE A 95 -18.04 -2.89 -3.39
N VAL A 96 -18.51 -2.39 -2.24
CA VAL A 96 -19.93 -2.48 -1.85
C VAL A 96 -20.82 -1.70 -2.82
N ASN A 97 -20.39 -0.52 -3.29
CA ASN A 97 -21.12 0.26 -4.29
C ASN A 97 -21.23 -0.47 -5.64
N LYS A 98 -20.20 -1.23 -6.04
CA LYS A 98 -20.26 -2.10 -7.24
C LYS A 98 -21.27 -3.23 -7.07
N GLU A 99 -21.28 -3.89 -5.91
CA GLU A 99 -22.25 -4.95 -5.59
C GLU A 99 -23.69 -4.40 -5.55
N LEU A 100 -23.90 -3.24 -4.92
CA LEU A 100 -25.20 -2.57 -4.88
C LEU A 100 -25.72 -2.25 -6.28
N ARG A 101 -24.88 -1.68 -7.17
CA ARG A 101 -25.27 -1.40 -8.56
C ARG A 101 -25.59 -2.68 -9.35
N SER A 102 -24.95 -3.79 -9.03
CA SER A 102 -25.24 -5.10 -9.64
C SER A 102 -26.64 -5.61 -9.25
N ILE A 103 -27.05 -5.39 -8.00
CA ILE A 103 -28.33 -5.86 -7.45
C ILE A 103 -29.49 -4.89 -7.76
N LEU A 104 -29.27 -3.59 -7.60
CA LEU A 104 -30.31 -2.54 -7.68
C LEU A 104 -30.39 -1.84 -9.04
N GLY A 105 -29.43 -2.09 -9.93
CA GLY A 105 -29.33 -1.46 -11.25
C GLY A 105 -28.38 -0.25 -11.28
N LYS A 106 -27.95 0.13 -12.50
CA LYS A 106 -26.86 1.10 -12.72
C LYS A 106 -27.09 2.52 -12.18
N ASN A 107 -28.34 2.86 -11.86
CA ASN A 107 -28.80 4.21 -11.50
C ASN A 107 -29.05 4.39 -9.99
N GLN A 108 -28.54 3.50 -9.14
CA GLN A 108 -28.53 3.71 -7.70
C GLN A 108 -27.10 3.61 -7.20
N SER A 109 -26.52 4.76 -6.84
CA SER A 109 -25.28 4.83 -6.06
C SER A 109 -25.59 4.91 -4.56
N MET A 110 -24.61 4.58 -3.73
CA MET A 110 -24.72 4.77 -2.28
C MET A 110 -25.06 6.22 -1.88
N GLU A 111 -24.65 7.22 -2.66
CA GLU A 111 -24.93 8.63 -2.41
C GLU A 111 -26.39 9.01 -2.69
N GLU A 112 -27.09 8.21 -3.50
CA GLU A 112 -28.50 8.39 -3.86
C GLU A 112 -29.43 7.64 -2.89
N LEU A 113 -28.88 6.84 -1.97
CA LEU A 113 -29.65 6.15 -0.94
C LEU A 113 -30.07 7.10 0.17
N GLU A 114 -31.25 6.84 0.73
CA GLU A 114 -31.76 7.49 1.94
C GLU A 114 -30.76 7.40 3.10
N PRO A 115 -30.67 8.43 3.98
CA PRO A 115 -29.67 8.49 5.05
C PRO A 115 -29.61 7.24 5.94
N GLU A 116 -30.76 6.65 6.26
CA GLU A 116 -30.87 5.45 7.09
C GLU A 116 -30.17 4.24 6.44
N LYS A 117 -30.49 3.95 5.18
CA LYS A 117 -29.86 2.86 4.41
C LYS A 117 -28.37 3.11 4.16
N ARG A 118 -27.99 4.37 3.97
CA ARG A 118 -26.59 4.75 3.86
C ARG A 118 -25.82 4.43 5.14
N GLY A 119 -26.45 4.67 6.30
CA GLY A 119 -25.92 4.30 7.61
C GLY A 119 -25.67 2.79 7.74
N GLU A 120 -26.66 1.97 7.37
CA GLU A 120 -26.53 0.49 7.38
C GLU A 120 -25.36 0.02 6.50
N ILE A 121 -25.17 0.62 5.33
CA ILE A 121 -24.06 0.28 4.44
C ILE A 121 -22.71 0.69 5.03
N MET A 122 -22.65 1.82 5.75
CA MET A 122 -21.42 2.25 6.42
C MET A 122 -21.03 1.31 7.55
N GLU A 123 -21.99 0.84 8.34
CA GLU A 123 -21.74 -0.19 9.35
C GLU A 123 -21.14 -1.46 8.73
N VAL A 124 -21.71 -1.93 7.60
CA VAL A 124 -21.15 -3.09 6.88
C VAL A 124 -19.74 -2.82 6.37
N VAL A 125 -19.46 -1.62 5.86
CA VAL A 125 -18.10 -1.25 5.40
C VAL A 125 -17.12 -1.21 6.56
N GLU A 126 -17.51 -0.69 7.73
CA GLU A 126 -16.69 -0.64 8.94
C GLU A 126 -16.39 -2.07 9.45
N ASP A 127 -17.40 -2.94 9.50
CA ASP A 127 -17.24 -4.35 9.87
C ASP A 127 -16.29 -5.10 8.93
N LEU A 128 -16.45 -4.88 7.61
CA LEU A 128 -15.52 -5.42 6.62
C LEU A 128 -14.12 -4.80 6.79
N GLY A 129 -14.05 -3.53 7.17
CA GLY A 129 -12.83 -2.81 7.50
C GLY A 129 -12.09 -3.40 8.68
N GLU A 130 -12.77 -3.96 9.67
CA GLU A 130 -12.14 -4.62 10.82
C GLU A 130 -11.81 -6.10 10.58
N THR A 131 -12.62 -6.80 9.79
CA THR A 131 -12.51 -8.26 9.64
C THR A 131 -11.73 -8.73 8.40
N SER A 132 -11.54 -7.87 7.39
CA SER A 132 -10.83 -8.24 6.16
C SER A 132 -9.33 -8.43 6.37
N ASP A 133 -8.76 -9.44 5.73
CA ASP A 133 -7.30 -9.58 5.69
C ASP A 133 -6.68 -8.42 4.90
N LEU A 134 -5.47 -7.99 5.29
CA LEU A 134 -4.76 -6.88 4.66
C LEU A 134 -3.32 -7.28 4.32
N GLU A 135 -2.93 -7.02 3.07
CA GLU A 135 -1.57 -7.15 2.58
C GLU A 135 -1.05 -5.78 2.16
N VAL A 136 0.02 -5.32 2.80
CA VAL A 136 0.65 -4.02 2.50
C VAL A 136 2.08 -4.24 2.01
N VAL A 137 2.39 -3.75 0.81
CA VAL A 137 3.77 -3.58 0.35
C VAL A 137 4.16 -2.12 0.59
N VAL A 138 5.12 -1.89 1.46
CA VAL A 138 5.66 -0.56 1.73
C VAL A 138 6.88 -0.34 0.83
N LEU A 139 6.84 0.72 0.04
CA LEU A 139 7.97 1.21 -0.73
C LEU A 139 8.52 2.46 -0.05
N VAL A 140 9.76 2.38 0.41
CA VAL A 140 10.44 3.49 1.07
C VAL A 140 11.50 4.06 0.14
N ASP A 141 11.38 5.35 -0.16
CA ASP A 141 12.43 6.07 -0.85
C ASP A 141 13.69 6.15 0.02
N SER A 142 14.84 5.88 -0.58
CA SER A 142 16.16 5.89 0.03
C SER A 142 17.12 6.77 -0.77
N SER A 143 16.57 7.73 -1.50
CA SER A 143 17.27 8.88 -2.07
C SER A 143 18.08 9.63 -1.00
N ALA A 144 18.99 10.50 -1.45
CA ALA A 144 19.90 11.21 -0.53
C ALA A 144 19.15 12.15 0.43
N SER A 145 18.02 12.72 0.01
CA SER A 145 17.19 13.63 0.80
C SER A 145 16.44 12.91 1.93
N MET A 146 16.14 11.62 1.76
CA MET A 146 15.46 10.82 2.78
C MET A 146 16.31 10.50 4.01
N ARG A 147 17.62 10.81 3.98
CA ARG A 147 18.58 10.38 5.00
C ARG A 147 18.14 10.65 6.44
N ASP A 148 17.69 11.86 6.69
CA ASP A 148 17.35 12.31 8.05
C ASP A 148 15.88 11.95 8.41
N LYS A 149 15.08 11.54 7.42
CA LYS A 149 13.67 11.10 7.57
C LYS A 149 13.52 9.61 7.85
N LEU A 150 14.53 8.79 7.53
CA LEU A 150 14.44 7.33 7.60
C LEU A 150 14.14 6.77 9.00
N GLU A 151 14.66 7.39 10.06
CA GLU A 151 14.36 6.91 11.42
C GLU A 151 12.89 7.18 11.77
N THR A 152 12.36 8.35 11.41
CA THR A 152 10.95 8.66 11.60
C THR A 152 10.03 7.78 10.75
N VAL A 153 10.41 7.46 9.51
CA VAL A 153 9.72 6.49 8.66
C VAL A 153 9.65 5.13 9.35
N LYS A 154 10.77 4.68 9.91
CA LYS A 154 10.84 3.41 10.62
C LYS A 154 9.91 3.39 11.84
N GLU A 155 9.92 4.42 12.67
CA GLU A 155 9.01 4.54 13.82
C GLU A 155 7.54 4.51 13.36
N ALA A 156 7.20 5.29 12.33
CA ALA A 156 5.87 5.32 11.74
C ALA A 156 5.41 3.94 11.24
N LEU A 157 6.30 3.14 10.66
CA LEU A 157 5.99 1.78 10.20
C LEU A 157 5.78 0.81 11.35
N VAL A 158 6.57 0.91 12.43
CA VAL A 158 6.35 0.10 13.64
C VAL A 158 4.98 0.41 14.22
N ASP A 159 4.65 1.69 14.39
CA ASP A 159 3.35 2.13 14.89
C ASP A 159 2.19 1.67 13.99
N LEU A 160 2.36 1.76 12.66
CA LEU A 160 1.39 1.24 11.69
C LEU A 160 1.12 -0.24 11.93
N SER A 161 2.17 -1.05 12.14
CA SER A 161 2.01 -2.49 12.36
C SER A 161 1.24 -2.80 13.64
N ILE A 162 1.50 -2.05 14.71
CA ILE A 162 0.79 -2.20 15.99
C ILE A 162 -0.69 -1.83 15.79
N SER A 163 -0.93 -0.69 15.13
CA SER A 163 -2.25 -0.13 14.88
C SER A 163 -3.12 -1.06 14.02
N LEU A 164 -2.54 -1.69 13.01
CA LEU A 164 -3.25 -2.65 12.14
C LEU A 164 -3.43 -4.01 12.82
N ASN A 165 -2.46 -4.48 13.60
CA ASN A 165 -2.56 -5.74 14.35
C ASN A 165 -3.60 -5.70 15.48
N ALA A 166 -4.14 -4.53 15.82
CA ALA A 166 -5.30 -4.41 16.71
C ALA A 166 -6.63 -4.84 16.03
N ARG A 167 -6.67 -4.88 14.70
CA ARG A 167 -7.84 -5.35 13.93
C ARG A 167 -8.03 -6.86 14.04
N ILE A 168 -9.25 -7.34 13.77
CA ILE A 168 -9.59 -8.77 13.76
C ILE A 168 -8.96 -9.48 12.55
N GLY A 169 -8.99 -8.84 11.38
CA GLY A 169 -8.42 -9.36 10.14
C GLY A 169 -6.89 -9.50 10.19
N LYS A 170 -6.34 -10.49 9.48
CA LYS A 170 -4.90 -10.74 9.49
C LYS A 170 -4.18 -9.70 8.63
N ASN A 171 -3.14 -9.10 9.17
CA ASN A 171 -2.28 -8.16 8.44
C ASN A 171 -0.96 -8.81 8.07
N ARG A 172 -0.43 -8.49 6.89
CA ARG A 172 0.95 -8.81 6.52
C ARG A 172 1.58 -7.65 5.79
N PHE A 173 2.86 -7.45 6.07
CA PHE A 173 3.65 -6.35 5.57
C PHE A 173 4.87 -6.91 4.83
N CYS A 174 5.22 -6.28 3.73
CA CYS A 174 6.50 -6.49 3.07
C CYS A 174 7.09 -5.11 2.79
N ILE A 175 8.39 -4.94 3.05
CA ILE A 175 9.05 -3.64 2.93
C ILE A 175 10.16 -3.75 1.91
N TYR A 176 10.15 -2.81 0.97
CA TYR A 176 11.19 -2.61 0.00
C TYR A 176 11.68 -1.17 0.09
N ARG A 177 12.96 -0.99 -0.24
CA ARG A 177 13.52 0.32 -0.51
C ARG A 177 13.78 0.51 -2.00
N PHE A 178 13.74 1.75 -2.45
CA PHE A 178 14.18 2.14 -3.80
C PHE A 178 14.99 3.44 -3.72
N PRO A 179 15.98 3.66 -4.61
CA PRO A 179 16.51 2.69 -5.57
C PRO A 179 17.22 1.51 -4.88
N GLY A 180 17.11 0.31 -5.47
CA GLY A 180 17.88 -0.85 -5.03
C GLY A 180 19.34 -0.82 -5.53
N ARG A 181 20.23 -1.58 -4.88
CA ARG A 181 21.66 -1.65 -5.27
C ARG A 181 21.90 -2.25 -6.67
N ARG A 182 21.06 -3.20 -7.08
CA ARG A 182 21.21 -3.97 -8.35
C ARG A 182 19.93 -4.05 -9.18
N ASN A 183 18.78 -3.81 -8.54
CA ASN A 183 17.44 -3.85 -9.13
C ASN A 183 16.71 -2.56 -8.78
N ASP A 184 15.53 -2.33 -9.35
CA ASP A 184 14.71 -1.15 -9.06
C ASP A 184 14.34 -1.05 -7.57
N ILE A 185 14.10 -2.18 -6.91
CA ILE A 185 13.81 -2.30 -5.47
C ILE A 185 14.74 -3.30 -4.77
N GLU A 186 14.96 -3.09 -3.48
CA GLU A 186 15.70 -4.01 -2.62
C GLU A 186 14.85 -4.40 -1.40
N LEU A 187 14.79 -5.71 -1.13
CA LEU A 187 14.01 -6.25 -0.02
C LEU A 187 14.65 -5.83 1.31
N VAL A 188 13.84 -5.15 2.12
CA VAL A 188 14.16 -4.83 3.52
C VAL A 188 13.57 -5.95 4.38
N LEU A 189 12.26 -6.17 4.29
CA LEU A 189 11.57 -7.19 5.10
C LEU A 189 10.62 -8.01 4.22
N ASP A 190 10.77 -9.34 4.24
CA ASP A 190 9.81 -10.24 3.58
C ASP A 190 8.47 -10.28 4.36
N TRP A 191 7.43 -10.82 3.73
CA TRP A 191 6.07 -10.89 4.26
C TRP A 191 6.03 -11.34 5.73
N SER A 192 5.68 -10.41 6.61
CA SER A 192 5.61 -10.63 8.06
C SER A 192 4.33 -10.03 8.64
N PRO A 193 3.70 -10.65 9.66
CA PRO A 193 2.59 -10.04 10.37
C PRO A 193 3.02 -8.90 11.30
N LYS A 194 4.31 -8.80 11.65
CA LYS A 194 4.84 -7.80 12.58
C LYS A 194 6.07 -7.11 11.99
N LEU A 195 6.24 -5.84 12.36
CA LEU A 195 7.35 -5.00 11.90
C LEU A 195 8.44 -4.80 12.97
N ASP A 196 8.39 -5.55 14.07
CA ASP A 196 9.30 -5.48 15.22
C ASP A 196 10.80 -5.66 14.82
N ALA A 197 11.05 -6.36 13.70
CA ALA A 197 12.40 -6.64 13.19
C ALA A 197 12.98 -5.52 12.32
N ILE A 198 12.24 -4.45 11.95
CA ILE A 198 12.77 -3.36 11.09
C ILE A 198 13.97 -2.66 11.74
N SER A 199 14.08 -2.71 13.07
CA SER A 199 15.16 -2.10 13.87
C SER A 199 16.58 -2.41 13.40
N GLN A 200 16.80 -3.48 12.63
CA GLN A 200 18.12 -3.85 12.10
C GLN A 200 18.30 -3.63 10.59
N VAL A 201 17.30 -3.12 9.86
CA VAL A 201 17.11 -3.51 8.45
C VAL A 201 17.07 -2.37 7.43
N PHE A 202 17.27 -1.11 7.79
CA PHE A 202 17.58 -0.10 6.76
C PHE A 202 19.09 -0.08 6.46
N PRO A 203 19.56 -0.76 5.39
CA PRO A 203 20.97 -0.68 4.99
C PRO A 203 21.33 0.74 4.56
N LYS A 204 22.62 1.06 4.64
CA LYS A 204 23.19 2.35 4.22
C LYS A 204 22.62 2.82 2.86
N LEU A 205 22.27 4.10 2.82
CA LEU A 205 21.78 4.82 1.63
C LEU A 205 22.68 4.60 0.42
N THR A 206 22.07 4.56 -0.76
CA THR A 206 22.80 4.55 -2.02
C THR A 206 22.97 5.99 -2.50
N SER A 207 24.21 6.46 -2.50
CA SER A 207 24.61 7.74 -3.07
C SER A 207 24.38 7.69 -4.59
N GLY A 208 23.35 8.37 -5.10
CA GLY A 208 23.06 8.33 -6.54
C GLY A 208 22.01 9.30 -7.08
N GLY A 209 21.20 9.96 -6.24
CA GLY A 209 20.28 11.03 -6.68
C GLY A 209 19.18 10.63 -7.67
N ILE A 210 18.93 9.33 -7.87
CA ILE A 210 17.88 8.82 -8.75
C ILE A 210 16.72 8.24 -7.94
N THR A 211 15.49 8.51 -8.38
CA THR A 211 14.24 8.09 -7.73
C THR A 211 13.36 7.38 -8.77
N PRO A 212 13.57 6.06 -9.00
CA PRO A 212 12.83 5.30 -10.00
C PRO A 212 11.47 4.82 -9.48
N THR A 213 10.56 5.76 -9.20
CA THR A 213 9.23 5.50 -8.61
C THR A 213 8.38 4.55 -9.45
N GLY A 214 8.27 4.79 -10.77
CA GLY A 214 7.50 3.93 -11.68
C GLY A 214 7.97 2.47 -11.69
N PRO A 215 9.27 2.22 -11.95
CA PRO A 215 9.84 0.88 -11.87
C PRO A 215 9.67 0.23 -10.48
N ALA A 216 9.77 1.02 -9.40
CA ALA A 216 9.57 0.53 -8.04
C ALA A 216 8.12 0.05 -7.79
N LEU A 217 7.14 0.82 -8.23
CA LEU A 217 5.72 0.45 -8.18
C LEU A 217 5.46 -0.84 -8.97
N ARG A 218 6.02 -0.94 -10.19
CA ARG A 218 5.88 -2.13 -11.03
C ARG A 218 6.46 -3.36 -10.34
N ALA A 219 7.65 -3.23 -9.75
CA ALA A 219 8.30 -4.31 -9.02
C ALA A 219 7.53 -4.72 -7.76
N ALA A 220 6.87 -3.78 -7.07
CA ALA A 220 6.00 -4.05 -5.92
C ALA A 220 4.74 -4.82 -6.30
N MET A 221 4.11 -4.49 -7.44
CA MET A 221 2.92 -5.21 -7.93
C MET A 221 3.18 -6.72 -8.07
N TYR A 222 4.35 -7.10 -8.60
CA TYR A 222 4.73 -8.51 -8.76
C TYR A 222 4.89 -9.27 -7.44
N GLN A 223 4.98 -8.60 -6.29
CA GLN A 223 5.11 -9.28 -4.99
C GLN A 223 3.80 -9.90 -4.53
N PHE A 224 2.66 -9.31 -4.90
CA PHE A 224 1.35 -9.87 -4.62
C PHE A 224 1.05 -11.14 -5.43
N SER A 225 1.64 -11.29 -6.63
CA SER A 225 1.45 -12.48 -7.48
C SER A 225 2.37 -13.65 -7.11
N LYS A 226 3.63 -13.38 -6.74
CA LYS A 226 4.59 -14.43 -6.30
C LYS A 226 4.06 -15.25 -5.13
N LYS A 227 3.27 -14.63 -4.25
CA LYS A 227 2.64 -15.33 -3.12
C LYS A 227 1.55 -16.31 -3.54
N GLN A 228 0.74 -15.97 -4.55
CA GLN A 228 -0.30 -16.88 -5.06
C GLN A 228 0.32 -18.18 -5.61
N LEU A 229 1.51 -18.09 -6.21
CA LEU A 229 2.27 -19.25 -6.70
C LEU A 229 2.82 -20.10 -5.55
N ARG A 230 3.41 -19.50 -4.51
CA ARG A 230 3.88 -20.24 -3.32
C ARG A 230 2.75 -20.95 -2.58
N ARG A 231 1.61 -20.27 -2.40
CA ARG A 231 0.43 -20.86 -1.75
C ARG A 231 -0.19 -22.02 -2.55
N LYS A 232 -0.14 -21.97 -3.88
CA LYS A 232 -0.56 -23.11 -4.73
C LYS A 232 0.34 -24.34 -4.54
N TRP A 233 1.65 -24.15 -4.36
CA TRP A 233 2.58 -25.25 -4.11
C TRP A 233 2.45 -25.84 -2.71
N ASP A 234 2.12 -25.03 -1.70
CA ASP A 234 1.91 -25.52 -0.33
C ASP A 234 0.55 -26.22 -0.12
N GLU A 235 -0.42 -26.02 -1.03
CA GLU A 235 -1.77 -26.61 -0.98
C GLU A 235 -1.92 -27.89 -1.84
N GLU A 236 -0.90 -28.29 -2.62
CA GLU A 236 -0.88 -29.59 -3.33
C GLU A 236 -0.12 -30.63 -2.48
N PRO A 237 -0.80 -31.54 -1.75
CA PRO A 237 -0.14 -32.74 -1.28
C PRO A 237 0.25 -33.57 -2.51
N PHE A 238 1.54 -33.84 -2.66
CA PHE A 238 2.05 -34.84 -3.59
C PHE A 238 1.49 -36.22 -3.19
N ASP A 239 0.32 -36.59 -3.70
CA ASP A 239 -0.08 -37.99 -3.83
C ASP A 239 0.73 -38.57 -5.00
N ILE A 240 1.96 -38.96 -4.70
CA ILE A 240 2.68 -39.92 -5.54
C ILE A 240 2.02 -41.26 -5.26
N GLU A 241 0.98 -41.59 -6.02
CA GLU A 241 0.58 -42.99 -6.19
C GLU A 241 1.79 -43.71 -6.83
N GLU A 242 2.52 -44.46 -6.01
CA GLU A 242 3.42 -45.51 -6.48
C GLU A 242 2.61 -46.53 -7.27
N THR A 243 2.45 -46.31 -8.57
CA THR A 243 2.06 -47.37 -9.49
C THR A 243 3.26 -48.31 -9.63
N GLY A 244 3.29 -49.34 -8.79
CA GLY A 244 4.18 -50.47 -8.96
C GLY A 244 3.88 -51.21 -10.26
N TYR A 245 4.93 -51.45 -11.04
CA TYR A 245 5.05 -52.53 -12.02
C TYR A 245 6.47 -53.08 -11.97
#